data_AF-A0AAW0BZA5-F1
#
_entry.id   AF-A0AAW0BZA5-F1
#
_cell.length_a   1.000
_cell.length_b   1.000
_cell.length_c   1.000
_cell.angle_alpha   90.00
_cell.angle_beta   90.00
_cell.angle_gamma   90.00
#
_symmetry.space_group_name_H-M   'P 1'
#
loop_
_entity.id
_entity.type
_entity.pdbx_description
1 polymer ?
#
loop_
_entity_poly.entity_id
_entity_poly.type
_entity_poly.pdbx_seq_one_letter_code
_entity_poly.pdbx_strand_id
1 'polypeptide(L)'
;MSIIGAAGLFDLANLSKPVTAEERARIDNILQGLSNEPNKMVEAFKKSPAKGLLSLAHCWAYNSDAFPNDVILKTFVYHTDGAKVPKANKPPVEDDVSERAWACFIGLGSKFVSDNRDFRARLIAAWPGIFKWARYFYTQRVSKLDNTDDIRENIDVICQVISQLIQNNKEVLAVVRRTQGIATFFTKLWVHSAAPPIVVSFIMHTLFHDATLDEIAAIAGNDAEKLIVAQVAVDRLRAAIKESPMQPLKVSRT
;
A
#
# COMPACT_ATOMS: atom_id res chain seq x y z
N MET A 1 14.72 26.39 -19.39
CA MET A 1 14.04 25.13 -19.78
C MET A 1 13.09 24.76 -18.65
N SER A 2 11.79 24.97 -18.85
CA SER A 2 10.73 24.66 -17.89
C SER A 2 10.57 23.15 -17.82
N ILE A 3 10.77 22.53 -16.65
CA ILE A 3 10.56 21.09 -16.46
C ILE A 3 9.05 20.86 -16.52
N ILE A 4 8.65 20.52 -17.75
CA ILE A 4 7.42 19.94 -18.27
C ILE A 4 6.45 19.49 -17.16
N GLY A 5 5.24 20.06 -17.20
CA GLY A 5 4.18 19.82 -16.24
C GLY A 5 3.82 18.35 -16.14
N ALA A 6 3.99 17.79 -14.93
CA ALA A 6 3.56 16.44 -14.56
C ALA A 6 2.04 16.18 -14.75
N ALA A 7 1.27 17.22 -15.11
CA ALA A 7 -0.15 17.13 -15.47
C ALA A 7 -0.44 16.35 -16.77
N GLY A 8 0.58 16.08 -17.60
CA GLY A 8 0.41 15.45 -18.91
C GLY A 8 0.49 13.93 -18.97
N LEU A 9 0.74 13.22 -17.85
CA LEU A 9 0.83 11.75 -17.82
C LEU A 9 -0.56 11.07 -17.71
N PHE A 10 -1.65 11.78 -18.01
CA PHE A 10 -3.01 11.43 -17.58
C PHE A 10 -3.79 10.42 -18.41
N ASP A 11 -3.33 10.05 -19.60
CA ASP A 11 -4.12 9.14 -20.46
C ASP A 11 -3.54 7.70 -20.56
N LEU A 12 -2.40 7.42 -19.92
CA LEU A 12 -1.80 6.07 -19.98
C LEU A 12 -2.55 5.00 -19.18
N ALA A 13 -3.34 5.41 -18.19
CA ALA A 13 -4.16 4.49 -17.40
C ALA A 13 -5.44 4.06 -18.14
N ASN A 14 -5.86 4.79 -19.19
CA ASN A 14 -6.90 4.37 -20.11
C ASN A 14 -6.30 3.59 -21.29
N LEU A 15 -5.81 2.37 -21.00
CA LEU A 15 -5.24 1.44 -21.99
C LEU A 15 -6.21 1.04 -23.13
N SER A 16 -7.45 1.53 -23.11
CA SER A 16 -8.41 1.37 -24.21
C SER A 16 -8.11 2.27 -25.41
N LYS A 17 -7.34 3.34 -25.23
CA LYS A 17 -6.93 4.23 -26.33
C LYS A 17 -5.46 3.98 -26.72
N PRO A 18 -5.14 3.97 -28.02
CA PRO A 18 -3.74 3.91 -28.46
C PRO A 18 -2.98 5.14 -27.94
N VAL A 19 -1.83 4.90 -27.32
CA VAL A 19 -0.91 5.97 -26.88
C VAL A 19 -0.51 6.81 -28.09
N THR A 20 -0.77 8.11 -28.02
CA THR A 20 -0.44 9.04 -29.11
C THR A 20 1.08 9.21 -29.24
N ALA A 21 1.55 9.65 -30.41
CA ALA A 21 2.98 9.92 -30.62
C ALA A 21 3.52 10.98 -29.65
N GLU A 22 2.69 11.97 -29.30
CA GLU A 22 3.06 13.02 -28.35
C GLU A 22 3.23 12.47 -26.93
N GLU A 23 2.33 11.60 -26.47
CA GLU A 23 2.44 10.94 -25.16
C GLU A 23 3.66 10.04 -25.09
N ARG A 24 3.92 9.28 -26.16
CA ARG A 24 5.13 8.45 -26.25
C ARG A 24 6.39 9.30 -26.15
N ALA A 25 6.49 10.39 -26.91
CA ALA A 25 7.63 11.30 -26.84
C ALA A 25 7.79 11.93 -25.43
N ARG A 26 6.69 12.22 -24.74
CA ARG A 26 6.73 12.71 -23.34
C ARG A 26 7.25 11.65 -22.37
N ILE A 27 6.80 10.40 -22.50
CA ILE A 27 7.32 9.27 -21.70
C ILE A 27 8.82 9.11 -21.96
N ASP A 28 9.23 9.07 -23.22
CA ASP A 28 10.64 8.91 -23.60
C ASP A 28 11.51 10.03 -23.01
N ASN A 29 11.05 11.27 -23.06
CA ASN A 29 11.74 12.41 -22.42
C ASN A 29 11.85 12.26 -20.90
N ILE A 30 10.81 11.75 -20.23
CA ILE A 30 10.85 11.48 -18.78
C ILE A 30 11.84 10.36 -18.48
N LEU A 31 11.81 9.26 -19.24
CA LEU A 31 12.72 8.13 -19.08
C LEU A 31 14.18 8.53 -19.33
N GLN A 32 14.42 9.39 -20.33
CA GLN A 32 15.74 9.95 -20.60
C GLN A 32 16.20 10.88 -19.47
N GLY A 33 15.33 11.75 -18.96
CA GLY A 33 15.63 12.63 -17.83
C GLY A 33 15.92 11.86 -16.53
N LEU A 34 15.17 10.79 -16.28
CA LEU A 34 15.38 9.85 -15.17
C LEU A 34 16.76 9.19 -15.23
N SER A 35 17.22 8.86 -16.44
CA SER A 35 18.51 8.18 -16.65
C SER A 35 19.69 9.15 -16.54
N ASN A 36 19.55 10.36 -17.09
CA ASN A 36 20.65 11.32 -17.17
C ASN A 36 20.82 12.16 -15.90
N GLU A 37 19.72 12.55 -15.25
CA GLU A 37 19.75 13.50 -14.12
C GLU A 37 18.82 13.07 -12.96
N PRO A 38 19.05 11.88 -12.36
CA PRO A 38 18.12 11.27 -11.40
C PRO A 38 17.80 12.17 -10.19
N ASN A 39 18.80 12.89 -9.65
CA ASN A 39 18.59 13.79 -8.52
C ASN A 39 17.72 15.00 -8.87
N LYS A 40 17.84 15.55 -10.08
CA LYS A 40 16.98 16.65 -10.53
C LYS A 40 15.54 16.19 -10.69
N MET A 41 15.34 14.96 -11.17
CA MET A 41 14.00 14.36 -11.27
C MET A 41 13.37 14.14 -9.89
N VAL A 42 14.13 13.68 -8.89
CA VAL A 42 13.63 13.62 -7.50
C VAL A 42 13.17 15.00 -7.04
N GLU A 43 13.98 16.05 -7.21
CA GLU A 43 13.60 17.41 -6.80
C GLU A 43 12.39 17.96 -7.55
N ALA A 44 12.21 17.57 -8.82
CA ALA A 44 11.01 17.89 -9.58
C ALA A 44 9.78 17.17 -9.01
N PHE A 45 9.87 15.86 -8.73
CA PHE A 45 8.74 15.09 -8.19
C PHE A 45 8.38 15.46 -6.75
N LYS A 46 9.33 15.95 -5.95
CA LYS A 46 9.04 16.53 -4.63
C LYS A 46 8.06 17.71 -4.70
N LYS A 47 8.03 18.41 -5.84
CA LYS A 47 7.16 19.57 -6.11
C LYS A 47 5.95 19.23 -6.96
N SER A 48 5.82 17.99 -7.43
CA SER A 48 4.71 17.58 -8.29
C SER A 48 3.37 17.59 -7.53
N PRO A 49 2.27 17.93 -8.23
CA PRO A 49 0.92 17.77 -7.70
C PRO A 49 0.61 16.27 -7.47
N ALA A 50 -0.41 15.98 -6.66
CA ALA A 50 -0.85 14.60 -6.37
C ALA A 50 -1.20 13.87 -7.66
N LYS A 51 -1.88 14.59 -8.54
CA LYS A 51 -2.24 14.17 -9.89
C LYS A 51 -1.01 13.61 -10.65
N GLY A 52 0.10 14.36 -10.70
CA GLY A 52 1.33 13.91 -11.37
C GLY A 52 2.03 12.73 -10.69
N LEU A 53 1.97 12.66 -9.35
CA LEU A 53 2.53 11.53 -8.58
C LEU A 53 1.73 10.25 -8.80
N LEU A 54 0.41 10.35 -8.97
CA LEU A 54 -0.45 9.20 -9.22
C LEU A 54 -0.14 8.60 -10.59
N SER A 55 0.04 9.45 -11.60
CA SER A 55 0.49 8.98 -12.90
C SER A 55 1.86 8.31 -12.84
N LEU A 56 2.80 8.86 -12.07
CA LEU A 56 4.11 8.22 -11.86
C LEU A 56 3.95 6.82 -11.23
N ALA A 57 3.09 6.70 -10.21
CA ALA A 57 2.77 5.42 -9.57
C ALA A 57 2.21 4.41 -10.57
N HIS A 58 1.23 4.79 -11.41
CA HIS A 58 0.66 3.90 -12.43
C HIS A 58 1.67 3.50 -13.51
N CYS A 59 2.48 4.45 -14.00
CA CYS A 59 3.50 4.15 -15.01
C CYS A 59 4.54 3.16 -14.46
N TRP A 60 4.95 3.34 -13.21
CA TRP A 60 5.88 2.42 -12.56
C TRP A 60 5.26 1.05 -12.31
N ALA A 61 4.00 0.99 -11.87
CA ALA A 61 3.29 -0.27 -11.69
C ALA A 61 3.16 -1.07 -13.01
N TYR A 62 2.97 -0.37 -14.12
CA TYR A 62 2.86 -0.97 -15.46
C TYR A 62 4.21 -1.43 -16.02
N ASN A 63 5.27 -0.66 -15.84
CA ASN A 63 6.59 -0.97 -16.38
C ASN A 63 7.70 -0.57 -15.40
N SER A 64 7.91 -1.38 -14.37
CA SER A 64 8.88 -1.10 -13.30
C SER A 64 10.30 -0.94 -13.82
N ASP A 65 10.66 -1.68 -14.87
CA ASP A 65 12.02 -1.77 -15.40
C ASP A 65 12.43 -0.51 -16.17
N ALA A 66 11.46 0.28 -16.64
CA ALA A 66 11.71 1.54 -17.32
C ALA A 66 12.15 2.66 -16.36
N PHE A 67 11.84 2.55 -15.07
CA PHE A 67 12.10 3.61 -14.10
C PHE A 67 13.26 3.24 -13.18
N PRO A 68 14.21 4.16 -12.92
CA PRO A 68 15.23 3.94 -11.91
C PRO A 68 14.58 3.83 -10.53
N ASN A 69 14.59 2.62 -9.97
CA ASN A 69 13.95 2.31 -8.67
C ASN A 69 14.37 3.30 -7.56
N ASP A 70 15.61 3.81 -7.59
CA ASP A 70 16.13 4.71 -6.54
C ASP A 70 15.44 6.08 -6.59
N VAL A 71 15.17 6.59 -7.79
CA VAL A 71 14.44 7.84 -7.99
C VAL A 71 12.99 7.69 -7.52
N ILE A 72 12.35 6.57 -7.89
CA ILE A 72 10.97 6.28 -7.48
C ILE A 72 10.87 6.14 -5.96
N LEU A 73 11.72 5.32 -5.35
CA LEU A 73 11.69 5.10 -3.92
C LEU A 73 11.97 6.39 -3.14
N LYS A 74 12.99 7.18 -3.53
CA LYS A 74 13.27 8.48 -2.89
C LYS A 74 12.09 9.42 -2.97
N THR A 75 11.39 9.44 -4.11
CA THR A 75 10.21 10.27 -4.33
C THR A 75 9.06 9.84 -3.43
N PHE A 76 8.75 8.53 -3.40
CA PHE A 76 7.62 8.02 -2.62
C PHE A 76 7.86 8.14 -1.13
N VAL A 77 9.05 7.77 -0.64
CA VAL A 77 9.43 7.92 0.76
C VAL A 77 9.43 9.39 1.20
N TYR A 78 9.81 10.32 0.32
CA TYR A 78 9.71 11.74 0.65
C TYR A 78 8.26 12.15 0.94
N HIS A 79 7.30 11.75 0.10
CA HIS A 79 5.89 12.12 0.30
C HIS A 79 5.22 11.31 1.42
N THR A 80 5.73 10.12 1.76
CA THR A 80 5.27 9.30 2.89
C THR A 80 6.10 9.48 4.17
N ASP A 81 6.80 10.60 4.30
CA ASP A 81 7.48 10.98 5.54
C ASP A 81 6.47 11.20 6.69
N GLY A 82 6.72 10.57 7.84
CA GLY A 82 5.85 10.65 9.01
C GLY A 82 5.73 12.06 9.63
N ALA A 83 6.69 12.95 9.38
CA ALA A 83 6.63 14.35 9.79
C ALA A 83 5.57 15.16 9.04
N LYS A 84 5.16 14.69 7.85
CA LYS A 84 4.16 15.35 6.98
C LYS A 84 2.72 14.94 7.27
N VAL A 85 2.51 13.92 8.10
CA VAL A 85 1.17 13.44 8.47
C VAL A 85 0.41 14.56 9.19
N PRO A 86 -0.76 14.99 8.69
CA PRO A 86 -1.56 16.01 9.35
C PRO A 86 -1.97 15.60 10.78
N LYS A 87 -1.95 16.56 11.70
CA LYS A 87 -2.38 16.32 13.10
C LYS A 87 -3.87 16.07 13.22
N ALA A 88 -4.66 16.72 12.37
CA ALA A 88 -6.11 16.59 12.33
C ALA A 88 -6.52 15.79 11.10
N ASN A 89 -7.46 14.86 11.28
CA ASN A 89 -8.02 14.09 10.19
C ASN A 89 -9.12 14.89 9.48
N LYS A 90 -8.78 15.44 8.30
CA LYS A 90 -9.69 16.20 7.43
C LYS A 90 -10.02 15.37 6.19
N PRO A 91 -11.21 15.56 5.57
CA PRO A 91 -11.50 14.99 4.27
C PRO A 91 -10.38 15.30 3.26
N PRO A 92 -10.12 14.41 2.28
CA PRO A 92 -9.09 14.69 1.28
C PRO A 92 -9.42 15.94 0.47
N VAL A 93 -8.39 16.75 0.22
CA VAL A 93 -8.49 17.98 -0.57
C VAL A 93 -7.51 17.86 -1.73
N GLU A 94 -7.96 18.23 -2.94
CA GLU A 94 -7.17 18.14 -4.17
C GLU A 94 -5.77 18.77 -3.98
N ASP A 95 -4.75 18.01 -4.40
CA ASP A 95 -3.33 18.39 -4.34
C ASP A 95 -2.77 18.74 -2.95
N ASP A 96 -3.48 18.39 -1.88
CA ASP A 96 -2.96 18.53 -0.53
C ASP A 96 -1.84 17.51 -0.22
N VAL A 97 -1.28 17.60 1.00
CA VAL A 97 -0.21 16.69 1.43
C VAL A 97 -0.68 15.24 1.52
N SER A 98 -1.96 15.01 1.85
CA SER A 98 -2.53 13.67 1.98
C SER A 98 -2.80 13.02 0.63
N GLU A 99 -3.25 13.78 -0.38
CA GLU A 99 -3.42 13.30 -1.76
C GLU A 99 -2.07 12.95 -2.39
N ARG A 100 -1.03 13.78 -2.19
CA ARG A 100 0.33 13.48 -2.65
C ARG A 100 0.91 12.23 -1.99
N ALA A 101 0.75 12.13 -0.67
CA ALA A 101 1.16 10.95 0.06
C ALA A 101 0.39 9.71 -0.40
N TRP A 102 -0.92 9.82 -0.66
CA TRP A 102 -1.76 8.72 -1.13
C TRP A 102 -1.36 8.22 -2.51
N ALA A 103 -1.08 9.11 -3.46
CA ALA A 103 -0.56 8.76 -4.77
C ALA A 103 0.76 7.97 -4.69
N CYS A 104 1.68 8.41 -3.83
CA CYS A 104 2.92 7.67 -3.55
C CYS A 104 2.68 6.37 -2.78
N PHE A 105 1.64 6.31 -1.96
CA PHE A 105 1.22 5.11 -1.24
C PHE A 105 0.76 4.03 -2.24
N ILE A 106 -0.11 4.38 -3.19
CA ILE A 106 -0.51 3.50 -4.30
C ILE A 106 0.72 3.00 -5.04
N GLY A 107 1.67 3.90 -5.34
CA GLY A 107 2.94 3.54 -5.97
C GLY A 107 3.69 2.48 -5.18
N LEU A 108 3.91 2.67 -3.88
CA LEU A 108 4.58 1.69 -3.00
C LEU A 108 3.87 0.33 -2.93
N GLY A 109 2.56 0.28 -3.20
CA GLY A 109 1.76 -0.95 -3.22
C GLY A 109 1.82 -1.70 -4.54
N SER A 110 2.44 -1.11 -5.56
CA SER A 110 2.74 -1.79 -6.80
C SER A 110 3.94 -2.74 -6.67
N LYS A 111 4.23 -3.49 -7.74
CA LYS A 111 5.22 -4.57 -7.79
C LYS A 111 6.61 -4.09 -7.35
N PHE A 112 6.96 -4.33 -6.08
CA PHE A 112 8.24 -3.92 -5.52
C PHE A 112 9.23 -5.08 -5.61
N VAL A 113 10.11 -5.07 -6.61
CA VAL A 113 11.12 -6.13 -6.79
C VAL A 113 12.51 -5.50 -6.77
N SER A 114 13.14 -5.47 -5.60
CA SER A 114 14.57 -5.17 -5.53
C SER A 114 15.22 -5.95 -4.40
N ASP A 115 16.11 -6.89 -4.77
CA ASP A 115 17.00 -7.57 -3.83
C ASP A 115 18.16 -6.67 -3.36
N ASN A 116 18.12 -5.37 -3.70
CA ASN A 116 19.15 -4.42 -3.31
C ASN A 116 19.08 -4.10 -1.81
N ARG A 117 20.22 -4.27 -1.13
CA ARG A 117 20.36 -4.04 0.31
C ARG A 117 20.09 -2.57 0.71
N ASP A 118 20.57 -1.61 -0.08
CA ASP A 118 20.40 -0.19 0.21
C ASP A 118 18.93 0.23 0.11
N PHE A 119 18.18 -0.40 -0.79
CA PHE A 119 16.74 -0.22 -0.91
C PHE A 119 16.02 -0.70 0.34
N ARG A 120 16.33 -1.92 0.80
CA ARG A 120 15.76 -2.45 2.04
C ARG A 120 16.07 -1.56 3.24
N ALA A 121 17.31 -1.07 3.36
CA ALA A 121 17.69 -0.15 4.43
C ALA A 121 16.87 1.15 4.41
N ARG A 122 16.65 1.73 3.23
CA ARG A 122 15.78 2.92 3.06
C ARG A 122 14.33 2.63 3.43
N LEU A 123 13.79 1.48 3.03
CA LEU A 123 12.43 1.08 3.38
C LEU A 123 12.26 0.88 4.89
N ILE A 124 13.22 0.23 5.55
CA ILE A 124 13.25 0.09 7.00
C ILE A 124 13.27 1.46 7.68
N ALA A 125 14.09 2.40 7.20
CA ALA A 125 14.14 3.75 7.75
C ALA A 125 12.84 4.54 7.50
N ALA A 126 12.18 4.33 6.36
CA ALA A 126 10.92 4.98 6.00
C ALA A 126 9.69 4.37 6.70
N TRP A 127 9.78 3.12 7.16
CA TRP A 127 8.67 2.34 7.69
C TRP A 127 7.83 3.07 8.75
N PRO A 128 8.40 3.75 9.77
CA PRO A 128 7.60 4.48 10.74
C PRO A 128 6.69 5.55 10.11
N GLY A 129 7.16 6.20 9.05
CA GLY A 129 6.37 7.18 8.28
C GLY A 129 5.26 6.49 7.49
N ILE A 130 5.59 5.42 6.77
CA ILE A 130 4.63 4.62 5.99
C ILE A 130 3.50 4.11 6.90
N PHE A 131 3.83 3.54 8.06
CA PHE A 131 2.83 3.04 9.00
C PHE A 131 1.96 4.16 9.58
N LYS A 132 2.55 5.33 9.89
CA LYS A 132 1.79 6.49 10.37
C LYS A 132 0.80 6.99 9.31
N TRP A 133 1.20 7.02 8.04
CA TRP A 133 0.32 7.33 6.91
C TRP A 133 -0.77 6.29 6.72
N ALA A 134 -0.47 4.99 6.81
CA ALA A 134 -1.48 3.92 6.73
C ALA A 134 -2.60 4.12 7.75
N ARG A 135 -2.25 4.43 9.00
CA ARG A 135 -3.24 4.74 10.07
C ARG A 135 -4.04 6.01 9.77
N TYR A 136 -3.38 7.04 9.25
CA TYR A 136 -4.05 8.28 8.84
C TYR A 136 -5.06 8.01 7.72
N PHE A 137 -4.66 7.30 6.66
CA PHE A 137 -5.53 6.95 5.53
C PHE A 137 -6.68 6.04 5.91
N TYR A 138 -6.47 5.07 6.80
CA TYR A 138 -7.58 4.31 7.37
C TYR A 138 -8.62 5.24 8.00
N THR A 139 -8.18 6.20 8.83
CA THR A 139 -9.12 7.11 9.48
C THR A 139 -9.76 8.10 8.48
N GLN A 140 -9.03 8.52 7.44
CA GLN A 140 -9.48 9.52 6.46
C GLN A 140 -10.39 8.92 5.38
N ARG A 141 -10.06 7.73 4.88
CA ARG A 141 -10.63 7.10 3.68
C ARG A 141 -11.36 5.77 3.94
N VAL A 142 -11.33 5.23 5.16
CA VAL A 142 -12.04 4.00 5.50
C VAL A 142 -13.10 4.27 6.57
N SER A 143 -12.70 4.77 7.74
CA SER A 143 -13.60 4.90 8.90
C SER A 143 -14.74 5.92 8.74
N LYS A 144 -14.68 6.79 7.73
CA LYS A 144 -15.62 7.90 7.52
C LYS A 144 -16.44 7.79 6.23
N LEU A 145 -16.27 6.70 5.48
CA LEU A 145 -17.03 6.46 4.26
C LEU A 145 -18.23 5.56 4.57
N ASP A 146 -19.30 5.77 3.83
CA ASP A 146 -20.49 4.90 3.86
C ASP A 146 -20.52 3.93 2.66
N ASN A 147 -19.74 4.21 1.60
CA ASN A 147 -19.67 3.37 0.40
C ASN A 147 -18.73 2.18 0.61
N THR A 148 -19.30 0.98 0.66
CA THR A 148 -18.58 -0.29 0.83
C THR A 148 -17.50 -0.52 -0.22
N ASP A 149 -17.72 -0.15 -1.48
CA ASP A 149 -16.76 -0.40 -2.57
C ASP A 149 -15.54 0.52 -2.44
N ASP A 150 -15.76 1.81 -2.19
CA ASP A 150 -14.67 2.76 -1.93
C ASP A 150 -13.86 2.33 -0.70
N ILE A 151 -14.53 1.88 0.37
CA ILE A 151 -13.82 1.38 1.55
C ILE A 151 -12.97 0.17 1.21
N ARG A 152 -13.52 -0.78 0.45
CA ARG A 152 -12.80 -1.99 0.04
C ARG A 152 -11.54 -1.65 -0.75
N GLU A 153 -11.65 -0.75 -1.73
CA GLU A 153 -10.51 -0.29 -2.53
C GLU A 153 -9.43 0.39 -1.67
N ASN A 154 -9.84 1.25 -0.74
CA ASN A 154 -8.91 1.94 0.16
C ASN A 154 -8.20 0.97 1.12
N ILE A 155 -8.92 -0.02 1.66
CA ILE A 155 -8.29 -1.09 2.47
C ILE A 155 -7.33 -1.90 1.61
N ASP A 156 -7.72 -2.23 0.37
CA ASP A 156 -6.88 -3.01 -0.54
C ASP A 156 -5.56 -2.30 -0.82
N VAL A 157 -5.58 -1.00 -1.14
CA VAL A 157 -4.36 -0.19 -1.31
C VAL A 157 -3.48 -0.23 -0.06
N ILE A 158 -4.08 -0.07 1.13
CA ILE A 158 -3.33 -0.13 2.40
C ILE A 158 -2.66 -1.50 2.56
N CYS A 159 -3.39 -2.57 2.29
CA CYS A 159 -2.90 -3.93 2.41
C CYS A 159 -1.86 -4.27 1.33
N GLN A 160 -2.02 -3.79 0.10
CA GLN A 160 -1.07 -4.02 -0.98
C GLN A 160 0.31 -3.42 -0.64
N VAL A 161 0.37 -2.17 -0.16
CA VAL A 161 1.64 -1.56 0.29
C VAL A 161 2.36 -2.45 1.28
N ILE A 162 1.65 -2.90 2.30
CA ILE A 162 2.28 -3.65 3.39
C ILE A 162 2.69 -5.03 2.91
N SER A 163 1.81 -5.70 2.15
CA SER A 163 2.09 -6.98 1.52
C SER A 163 3.35 -6.90 0.67
N GLN A 164 3.47 -5.92 -0.22
CA GLN A 164 4.65 -5.76 -1.08
C GLN A 164 5.92 -5.47 -0.27
N LEU A 165 5.82 -4.68 0.80
CA LEU A 165 6.97 -4.36 1.65
C LEU A 165 7.49 -5.58 2.41
N ILE A 166 6.63 -6.49 2.86
CA ILE A 166 7.04 -7.68 3.63
C ILE A 166 7.30 -8.90 2.74
N GLN A 167 6.64 -8.98 1.58
CA GLN A 167 6.81 -10.06 0.63
C GLN A 167 8.26 -10.05 0.14
N ASN A 168 8.96 -11.15 0.37
CA ASN A 168 10.39 -11.36 0.05
C ASN A 168 11.40 -10.51 0.83
N ASN A 169 10.99 -9.73 1.84
CA ASN A 169 11.88 -8.87 2.62
C ASN A 169 11.86 -9.22 4.12
N LYS A 170 12.61 -10.26 4.52
CA LYS A 170 12.65 -10.74 5.92
C LYS A 170 13.06 -9.66 6.92
N GLU A 171 13.99 -8.79 6.55
CA GLU A 171 14.46 -7.68 7.39
C GLU A 171 13.33 -6.65 7.64
N VAL A 172 12.57 -6.30 6.58
CA VAL A 172 11.42 -5.39 6.70
C VAL A 172 10.33 -6.06 7.54
N LEU A 173 10.01 -7.32 7.27
CA LEU A 173 9.03 -8.09 8.07
C LEU A 173 9.37 -8.08 9.56
N ALA A 174 10.63 -8.26 9.94
CA ALA A 174 11.04 -8.23 11.35
C ALA A 174 10.77 -6.87 12.01
N VAL A 175 10.98 -5.77 11.29
CA VAL A 175 10.68 -4.40 11.78
C VAL A 175 9.18 -4.17 11.88
N VAL A 176 8.41 -4.60 10.85
CA VAL A 176 6.95 -4.49 10.84
C VAL A 176 6.35 -5.25 12.03
N ARG A 177 6.77 -6.50 12.28
CA ARG A 177 6.30 -7.31 13.43
C ARG A 177 6.54 -6.64 14.79
N ARG A 178 7.66 -5.93 14.95
CA ARG A 178 8.00 -5.23 16.20
C ARG A 178 7.31 -3.88 16.37
N THR A 179 6.55 -3.44 15.37
CA THR A 179 5.93 -2.12 15.40
C THR A 179 4.74 -2.08 16.33
N GLN A 180 4.79 -1.18 17.33
CA GLN A 180 3.71 -1.04 18.30
C GLN A 180 2.37 -0.71 17.63
N GLY A 181 1.34 -1.49 17.97
CA GLY A 181 -0.01 -1.32 17.43
C GLY A 181 -0.22 -1.84 16.01
N ILE A 182 0.79 -2.46 15.39
CA ILE A 182 0.67 -3.06 14.04
C ILE A 182 -0.45 -4.09 14.00
N ALA A 183 -0.55 -4.89 15.04
CA ALA A 183 -1.48 -5.98 15.10
C ALA A 183 -2.91 -5.51 15.33
N THR A 184 -3.11 -4.58 16.27
CA THR A 184 -4.41 -3.90 16.43
C THR A 184 -4.85 -3.23 15.13
N PHE A 185 -3.92 -2.64 14.38
CA PHE A 185 -4.23 -2.01 13.10
C PHE A 185 -4.69 -3.02 12.04
N PHE A 186 -3.96 -4.13 11.86
CA PHE A 186 -4.36 -5.14 10.88
C PHE A 186 -5.60 -5.92 11.28
N THR A 187 -5.80 -6.18 12.58
CA THR A 187 -7.06 -6.74 13.06
C THR A 187 -8.22 -5.81 12.70
N LYS A 188 -8.08 -4.48 12.87
CA LYS A 188 -9.11 -3.51 12.45
C LYS A 188 -9.41 -3.54 10.94
N LEU A 189 -8.38 -3.66 10.11
CA LEU A 189 -8.57 -3.84 8.66
C LEU A 189 -9.26 -5.18 8.37
N TRP A 190 -8.86 -6.25 9.04
CA TRP A 190 -9.37 -7.60 8.84
C TRP A 190 -10.80 -7.78 9.29
N VAL A 191 -11.21 -7.20 10.42
CA VAL A 191 -12.60 -7.31 10.88
C VAL A 191 -13.57 -6.42 10.12
N HIS A 192 -13.06 -5.50 9.28
CA HIS A 192 -13.90 -4.64 8.48
C HIS A 192 -14.74 -5.47 7.51
N SER A 193 -16.05 -5.17 7.42
CA SER A 193 -17.01 -5.91 6.58
C SER A 193 -16.62 -5.88 5.09
N ALA A 194 -16.13 -4.73 4.63
CA ALA A 194 -15.67 -4.51 3.27
C ALA A 194 -14.24 -5.02 2.97
N ALA A 195 -13.51 -5.58 3.93
CA ALA A 195 -12.09 -5.87 3.72
C ALA A 195 -11.88 -7.00 2.69
N PRO A 196 -10.95 -6.84 1.73
CA PRO A 196 -10.62 -7.90 0.77
C PRO A 196 -10.03 -9.12 1.51
N PRO A 197 -10.73 -10.26 1.53
CA PRO A 197 -10.41 -11.34 2.45
C PRO A 197 -9.02 -11.96 2.20
N ILE A 198 -8.60 -12.06 0.94
CA ILE A 198 -7.34 -12.72 0.56
C ILE A 198 -6.13 -11.91 1.03
N VAL A 199 -6.03 -10.63 0.64
CA VAL A 199 -4.85 -9.80 0.91
C VAL A 199 -4.68 -9.55 2.40
N VAL A 200 -5.78 -9.27 3.11
CA VAL A 200 -5.71 -9.03 4.55
C VAL A 200 -5.35 -10.32 5.29
N SER A 201 -5.88 -11.47 4.87
CA SER A 201 -5.54 -12.76 5.50
C SER A 201 -4.08 -13.16 5.24
N PHE A 202 -3.52 -12.84 4.06
CA PHE A 202 -2.10 -13.04 3.78
C PHE A 202 -1.22 -12.23 4.74
N ILE A 203 -1.56 -10.96 4.98
CA ILE A 203 -0.82 -10.12 5.93
C ILE A 203 -0.96 -10.66 7.35
N MET A 204 -2.18 -10.99 7.78
CA MET A 204 -2.42 -11.58 9.10
C MET A 204 -1.61 -12.86 9.29
N HIS A 205 -1.64 -13.77 8.31
CA HIS A 205 -0.82 -14.98 8.35
C HIS A 205 0.67 -14.64 8.44
N THR A 206 1.17 -13.73 7.60
CA THR A 206 2.60 -13.38 7.56
C THR A 206 3.07 -12.68 8.84
N LEU A 207 2.24 -11.84 9.44
CA LEU A 207 2.56 -11.12 10.68
C LEU A 207 2.42 -12.00 11.92
N PHE A 208 1.40 -12.87 11.96
CA PHE A 208 0.99 -13.62 13.15
C PHE A 208 1.26 -15.12 13.08
N HIS A 209 1.97 -15.61 12.05
CA HIS A 209 2.32 -17.03 11.95
C HIS A 209 2.98 -17.57 13.23
N ASP A 210 3.82 -16.75 13.86
CA ASP A 210 4.55 -17.09 15.08
C ASP A 210 3.95 -16.43 16.34
N ALA A 211 2.79 -15.78 16.22
CA ALA A 211 2.17 -15.09 17.35
C ALA A 211 1.43 -16.09 18.25
N THR A 212 1.64 -15.96 19.54
CA THR A 212 0.92 -16.73 20.56
C THR A 212 -0.54 -16.27 20.66
N LEU A 213 -1.42 -17.15 21.15
CA LEU A 213 -2.81 -16.80 21.42
C LEU A 213 -2.93 -15.64 22.42
N ASP A 214 -1.99 -15.52 23.38
CA ASP A 214 -1.95 -14.43 24.35
C ASP A 214 -1.63 -13.09 23.69
N GLU A 215 -0.70 -13.08 22.72
CA GLU A 215 -0.39 -11.89 21.92
C GLU A 215 -1.63 -11.48 21.11
N ILE A 216 -2.32 -12.44 20.47
CA ILE A 216 -3.57 -12.19 19.73
C ILE A 216 -4.69 -11.69 20.66
N ALA A 217 -4.82 -12.26 21.86
CA ALA A 217 -5.83 -11.88 22.84
C ALA A 217 -5.59 -10.48 23.42
N ALA A 218 -4.33 -10.07 23.61
CA ALA A 218 -3.98 -8.72 24.04
C ALA A 218 -4.31 -7.65 22.98
N ILE A 219 -4.28 -8.02 21.69
CA ILE A 219 -4.61 -7.13 20.57
C ILE A 219 -6.10 -6.85 20.48
N ALA A 220 -6.92 -7.85 20.81
CA ALA A 220 -8.37 -7.78 20.74
C ALA A 220 -9.00 -6.96 21.88
N GLY A 221 -8.22 -6.44 22.83
CA GLY A 221 -8.73 -5.53 23.85
C GLY A 221 -9.62 -6.22 24.89
N ASN A 222 -10.81 -5.68 25.13
CA ASN A 222 -11.73 -6.24 26.14
C ASN A 222 -12.47 -7.49 25.62
N ASP A 223 -13.21 -8.18 26.50
CA ASP A 223 -13.86 -9.45 26.14
C ASP A 223 -14.96 -9.30 25.07
N ALA A 224 -15.61 -8.14 24.97
CA ALA A 224 -16.59 -7.89 23.91
C ALA A 224 -15.91 -7.73 22.54
N GLU A 225 -14.78 -7.03 22.49
CA GLU A 225 -13.99 -6.89 21.26
C GLU A 225 -13.38 -8.23 20.83
N LYS A 226 -12.93 -9.08 21.78
CA LYS A 226 -12.52 -10.48 21.50
C LYS A 226 -13.63 -11.29 20.85
N LEU A 227 -14.86 -11.17 21.35
CA LEU A 227 -16.01 -11.87 20.79
C LEU A 227 -16.30 -11.44 19.35
N ILE A 228 -16.20 -10.14 19.05
CA ILE A 228 -16.37 -9.61 17.68
C ILE A 228 -15.29 -10.19 16.75
N VAL A 229 -14.03 -10.19 17.18
CA VAL A 229 -12.92 -10.77 16.39
C VAL A 229 -13.16 -12.25 16.12
N ALA A 230 -13.55 -13.03 17.15
CA ALA A 230 -13.85 -14.45 17.01
C ALA A 230 -15.05 -14.70 16.09
N GLN A 231 -16.11 -13.90 16.20
CA GLN A 231 -17.29 -14.01 15.35
C GLN A 231 -16.94 -13.73 13.89
N VAL A 232 -16.18 -12.67 13.61
CA VAL A 232 -15.72 -12.36 12.24
C VAL A 232 -14.80 -13.47 11.71
N ALA A 233 -13.92 -14.04 12.54
CA ALA A 233 -13.09 -15.18 12.17
C ALA A 233 -13.94 -16.37 11.69
N VAL A 234 -14.94 -16.73 12.49
CA VAL A 234 -15.86 -17.85 12.22
C VAL A 234 -16.68 -17.57 10.97
N ASP A 235 -17.19 -16.36 10.78
CA ASP A 235 -18.02 -16.02 9.63
C ASP A 235 -17.22 -16.00 8.33
N ARG A 236 -15.97 -15.50 8.36
CA ARG A 236 -15.04 -15.60 7.21
C ARG A 236 -14.70 -17.05 6.89
N LEU A 237 -14.45 -17.88 7.90
CA LEU A 237 -14.20 -19.32 7.70
C LEU A 237 -15.41 -20.01 7.08
N ARG A 238 -16.62 -19.73 7.58
CA ARG A 238 -17.88 -20.24 7.01
C ARG A 238 -18.07 -19.80 5.56
N ALA A 239 -17.79 -18.54 5.24
CA ALA A 239 -17.87 -18.02 3.87
C ALA A 239 -16.86 -18.73 2.95
N ALA A 240 -15.60 -18.87 3.38
CA ALA A 240 -14.58 -19.58 2.61
C ALA A 240 -14.95 -21.05 2.35
N ILE A 241 -15.53 -21.74 3.35
CA ILE A 241 -16.03 -23.13 3.18
C ILE A 241 -17.19 -23.19 2.19
N LYS A 242 -18.08 -22.19 2.16
CA LYS A 242 -19.19 -22.13 1.20
C LYS A 242 -18.70 -21.88 -0.23
N GLU A 243 -17.74 -20.96 -0.40
CA GLU A 243 -17.16 -20.59 -1.70
C GLU A 243 -16.27 -21.69 -2.27
N SER A 244 -15.56 -22.42 -1.41
CA SER A 244 -14.75 -23.58 -1.78
C SER A 244 -15.07 -24.76 -0.86
N PRO A 245 -16.11 -25.56 -1.18
CA PRO A 245 -16.48 -26.72 -0.37
C PRO A 245 -15.29 -27.67 -0.32
N MET A 246 -14.64 -27.76 0.85
CA MET A 246 -13.57 -28.72 1.06
C MET A 246 -14.12 -30.12 0.80
N GLN A 247 -13.56 -30.84 -0.18
CA GLN A 247 -13.90 -32.24 -0.34
C GLN A 247 -13.43 -32.99 0.91
N PRO A 248 -14.28 -33.85 1.50
CA PRO A 248 -13.89 -34.63 2.66
C PRO A 248 -12.65 -35.46 2.30
N LEU A 249 -11.60 -35.33 3.12
CA LEU A 249 -10.42 -36.19 3.03
C LEU A 249 -10.89 -37.64 3.10
N LYS A 250 -10.70 -38.39 2.00
CA LYS A 250 -10.89 -39.83 2.00
C LYS A 250 -9.82 -40.42 2.90
N VAL A 251 -10.16 -40.64 4.17
CA VAL A 251 -9.31 -41.37 5.09
C VAL A 251 -9.32 -42.83 4.63
N SER A 252 -8.31 -43.22 3.86
CA SER A 252 -8.05 -44.62 3.55
C SER A 252 -7.72 -45.32 4.86
N ARG A 253 -8.65 -46.14 5.36
CA ARG A 253 -8.39 -47.05 6.47
C ARG A 253 -7.39 -48.09 5.97
N THR A 254 -6.13 -47.96 6.37
CA THR A 254 -5.14 -49.05 6.37
C THR A 254 -5.36 -49.94 7.59
#